data_AF-A0A7V5FHZ7-F1
#
_entry.id   AF-A0A7V5FHZ7-F1
#
_cell.length_a   1.000
_cell.length_b   1.000
_cell.length_c   1.000
_cell.angle_alpha   90.00
_cell.angle_beta   90.00
_cell.angle_gamma   90.00
#
_symmetry.space_group_name_H-M   'P 1'
#
loop_
_entity.id
_entity.type
_entity.pdbx_description
1 polymer ?
#
loop_
_entity_poly.entity_id
_entity_poly.type
_entity_poly.pdbx_seq_one_letter_code
_entity_poly.pdbx_strand_id
1 'polypeptide(L)'
;MWQLRNTFQLTADPRHLGIITDRKGKLYLDGKLLIDNWHPFEVNVFKSRVVELEKGKRYDVEIDYADSGDFAGIRFQLQKVNRLLDASKLLKDAVETARRADVVIAVAGISPQLESEENNRIDLQGFKGDRTRLRLPEAEEKVIRALYETGKPVVLMLVGGSALAINCEKKYLPAIIDAWYPGEEGGNAVADVLFGDYNSAERLPITFYKSVKDLPAFDDYSMPGRIYRYFNSKPLFPPGFGMSYATFEYSNLAINKTDVDEGDTLSLSLEVRNTDKYDGDDVVQLYVKYLTAKFPHPIRSLVGFKRVNIVRSKSSRVEFTSPVRPLKHLDAKENKYVVAPGKYELQIGSTSEDIRLTKTVVVTKRLREGFSHPIFSLSNCPQTSVYFAPFEP
;
A
#
# COMPACT_ATOMS: atom_id res chain seq x y z
N MET A 1 5.22 -14.74 -39.53
CA MET A 1 6.26 -15.48 -38.79
C MET A 1 7.39 -14.50 -38.57
N TRP A 2 7.81 -14.36 -37.32
CA TRP A 2 8.93 -13.51 -36.93
C TRP A 2 10.08 -14.42 -36.54
N GLN A 3 11.26 -14.10 -37.01
CA GLN A 3 12.47 -14.84 -36.66
C GLN A 3 13.44 -13.86 -36.02
N LEU A 4 13.83 -14.14 -34.78
CA LEU A 4 14.81 -13.36 -34.05
C LEU A 4 16.08 -14.19 -33.90
N ARG A 5 17.19 -13.68 -34.43
CA ARG A 5 18.51 -14.29 -34.33
C ARG A 5 19.46 -13.31 -33.66
N ASN A 6 20.16 -13.77 -32.63
CA ASN A 6 21.18 -12.96 -31.97
C ASN A 6 22.26 -13.86 -31.37
N THR A 7 23.50 -13.41 -31.40
CA THR A 7 24.65 -14.13 -30.83
C THR A 7 25.02 -13.45 -29.51
N PHE A 8 24.93 -14.19 -28.41
CA PHE A 8 25.26 -13.68 -27.09
C PHE A 8 26.59 -14.28 -26.62
N GLN A 9 27.42 -13.46 -25.99
CA GLN A 9 28.52 -13.96 -25.18
C GLN A 9 28.00 -14.19 -23.77
N LEU A 10 27.82 -15.46 -23.40
CA LEU A 10 27.21 -15.83 -22.12
C LEU A 10 28.27 -16.10 -21.06
N THR A 11 27.97 -15.76 -19.81
CA THR A 11 28.85 -16.00 -18.67
C THR A 11 28.75 -17.46 -18.22
N ALA A 12 29.89 -18.11 -17.89
CA ALA A 12 29.91 -19.46 -17.31
C ALA A 12 29.00 -19.53 -16.09
N ASP A 13 28.16 -20.57 -16.09
CA ASP A 13 27.35 -21.15 -15.00
C ASP A 13 26.19 -21.90 -15.69
N PRO A 14 25.63 -22.98 -15.12
CA PRO A 14 24.39 -23.56 -15.63
C PRO A 14 23.26 -22.52 -15.63
N ARG A 15 22.52 -22.42 -16.75
CA ARG A 15 21.41 -21.46 -16.94
C ARG A 15 20.10 -22.17 -17.31
N HIS A 16 18.99 -21.68 -16.78
CA HIS A 16 17.68 -21.90 -17.40
C HIS A 16 17.61 -21.00 -18.63
N LEU A 17 17.57 -21.60 -19.81
CA LEU A 17 17.27 -20.93 -21.07
C LEU A 17 15.82 -21.23 -21.43
N GLY A 18 15.02 -20.20 -21.67
CA GLY A 18 13.57 -20.33 -21.81
C GLY A 18 12.95 -19.31 -22.75
N ILE A 19 11.71 -19.60 -23.15
CA ILE A 19 10.82 -18.64 -23.83
C ILE A 19 9.44 -18.66 -23.18
N ILE A 20 8.80 -17.49 -23.12
CA ILE A 20 7.36 -17.35 -22.86
C ILE A 20 6.73 -16.85 -24.15
N THR A 21 5.77 -17.61 -24.68
CA THR A 21 5.16 -17.32 -25.98
C THR A 21 3.65 -17.27 -25.88
N ASP A 22 3.05 -16.27 -26.51
CA ASP A 22 1.66 -16.36 -26.95
C ASP A 22 1.62 -17.19 -28.24
N ARG A 23 0.93 -18.33 -28.18
CA ARG A 23 0.81 -19.32 -29.25
C ARG A 23 2.17 -19.94 -29.61
N LYS A 24 2.64 -19.75 -30.84
CA LYS A 24 3.72 -20.58 -31.40
C LYS A 24 5.07 -19.95 -31.15
N GLY A 25 5.98 -20.71 -30.55
CA GLY A 25 7.40 -20.40 -30.66
C GLY A 25 8.34 -21.56 -30.43
N LYS A 26 9.55 -21.43 -30.97
CA LYS A 26 10.65 -22.38 -30.81
C LYS A 26 11.92 -21.63 -30.41
N LEU A 27 12.72 -22.24 -29.54
CA LEU A 27 14.02 -21.74 -29.13
C LEU A 27 15.09 -22.72 -29.59
N TYR A 28 16.14 -22.18 -30.19
CA TYR A 28 17.31 -22.90 -30.67
C TYR A 28 18.57 -22.34 -30.00
N LEU A 29 19.52 -23.22 -29.72
CA LEU A 29 20.86 -22.89 -29.24
C LEU A 29 21.89 -23.58 -30.14
N ASP A 30 22.77 -22.81 -30.78
CA ASP A 30 23.74 -23.29 -31.78
C ASP A 30 23.07 -24.14 -32.87
N GLY A 31 21.93 -23.68 -33.37
CA GLY A 31 21.12 -24.36 -34.39
C GLY A 31 20.36 -25.61 -33.91
N LYS A 32 20.50 -26.01 -32.64
CA LYS A 32 19.78 -27.17 -32.07
C LYS A 32 18.50 -26.72 -31.37
N LEU A 33 17.38 -27.34 -31.72
CA LEU A 33 16.09 -27.10 -31.08
C LEU A 33 16.14 -27.46 -29.58
N LEU A 34 15.93 -26.47 -28.73
CA LEU A 34 15.93 -26.61 -27.27
C LEU A 34 14.51 -26.65 -26.68
N ILE A 35 13.61 -25.82 -27.22
CA ILE A 35 12.23 -25.70 -26.74
C ILE A 35 11.29 -25.64 -27.93
N ASP A 36 10.23 -26.44 -27.85
CA ASP A 36 9.12 -26.41 -28.80
C ASP A 36 7.81 -26.07 -28.06
N ASN A 37 7.34 -24.84 -28.27
CA ASN A 37 6.04 -24.32 -27.87
C ASN A 37 5.19 -24.05 -29.13
N TRP A 38 5.27 -24.87 -30.18
CA TRP A 38 4.52 -24.65 -31.40
C TRP A 38 3.04 -25.06 -31.25
N HIS A 39 2.31 -24.36 -30.39
CA HIS A 39 0.90 -24.61 -30.11
C HIS A 39 0.05 -23.43 -30.59
N PRO A 40 -1.03 -23.67 -31.37
CA PRO A 40 -1.77 -22.59 -32.04
C PRO A 40 -2.69 -21.78 -31.13
N PHE A 41 -3.01 -22.26 -29.92
CA PHE A 41 -4.09 -21.68 -29.11
C PHE A 41 -3.68 -21.30 -27.67
N GLU A 42 -2.52 -21.74 -27.19
CA GLU A 42 -2.11 -21.49 -25.81
C GLU A 42 -1.42 -20.12 -25.70
N VAL A 43 -1.82 -19.30 -24.72
CA VAL A 43 -1.20 -17.98 -24.48
C VAL A 43 -0.32 -18.01 -23.23
N ASN A 44 0.76 -17.23 -23.23
CA ASN A 44 1.75 -17.14 -22.15
C ASN A 44 2.35 -18.50 -21.72
N VAL A 45 2.65 -19.38 -22.66
CA VAL A 45 3.26 -20.69 -22.37
C VAL A 45 4.73 -20.50 -22.03
N PHE A 46 5.10 -20.81 -20.79
CA PHE A 46 6.50 -20.82 -20.36
C PHE A 46 7.08 -22.23 -20.48
N LYS A 47 8.19 -22.38 -21.21
CA LYS A 47 9.08 -23.55 -21.12
C LYS A 47 10.52 -23.09 -20.96
N SER A 48 11.30 -23.89 -20.24
CA SER A 48 12.75 -23.70 -20.11
C SER A 48 13.50 -25.04 -20.05
N ARG A 49 14.79 -25.01 -20.36
CA ARG A 49 15.74 -26.11 -20.17
C ARG A 49 16.98 -25.61 -19.45
N VAL A 50 17.54 -26.46 -18.60
CA VAL A 50 18.88 -26.23 -18.05
C VAL A 50 19.90 -26.52 -19.14
N VAL A 51 20.78 -25.56 -19.40
CA VAL A 51 21.91 -25.69 -20.32
C VAL A 51 23.21 -25.36 -19.58
N GLU A 52 24.24 -26.17 -19.81
CA GLU A 52 25.59 -25.94 -19.30
C GLU A 52 26.31 -24.99 -20.26
N LEU A 53 26.77 -23.84 -19.76
CA LEU A 53 27.42 -22.80 -20.55
C LEU A 53 28.87 -22.59 -20.11
N GLU A 54 29.77 -22.45 -21.08
CA GLU A 54 31.20 -22.25 -20.89
C GLU A 54 31.57 -20.76 -20.84
N LYS A 55 32.51 -20.39 -19.97
CA LYS A 55 32.90 -18.99 -19.76
C LYS A 55 33.49 -18.41 -21.03
N GLY A 56 32.92 -17.33 -21.53
CA GLY A 56 33.49 -16.59 -22.66
C GLY A 56 33.22 -17.22 -24.03
N LYS A 57 32.63 -18.42 -24.08
CA LYS A 57 32.12 -19.01 -25.30
C LYS A 57 30.90 -18.23 -25.79
N ARG A 58 30.83 -18.01 -27.10
CA ARG A 58 29.68 -17.40 -27.77
C ARG A 58 28.71 -18.50 -28.16
N TYR A 59 27.42 -18.21 -27.99
CA TYR A 59 26.34 -19.11 -28.34
C TYR A 59 25.35 -18.40 -29.24
N ASP A 60 24.92 -19.07 -30.30
CA ASP A 60 23.92 -18.57 -31.21
C ASP A 60 22.53 -18.91 -30.67
N VAL A 61 21.72 -17.88 -30.44
CA VAL A 61 20.33 -18.04 -29.99
C VAL A 61 19.40 -17.66 -31.13
N GLU A 62 18.53 -18.58 -31.48
CA GLU A 62 17.53 -18.38 -32.52
C GLU A 62 16.14 -18.68 -31.97
N ILE A 63 15.19 -17.82 -32.31
CA ILE A 63 13.81 -17.91 -31.87
C ILE A 63 12.90 -17.76 -33.07
N ASP A 64 12.14 -18.80 -33.36
CA ASP A 64 11.04 -18.74 -34.32
C ASP A 64 9.75 -18.43 -33.56
N TYR A 65 9.02 -17.43 -34.00
CA TYR A 65 7.76 -17.01 -33.39
C TYR A 65 6.67 -16.82 -34.44
N ALA A 66 5.46 -17.28 -34.13
CA ALA A 66 4.31 -17.00 -34.96
C ALA A 66 3.06 -16.83 -34.10
N ASP A 67 2.37 -15.72 -34.33
CA ASP A 67 1.09 -15.44 -33.72
C ASP A 67 0.00 -15.29 -34.79
N SER A 68 -1.25 -15.53 -34.38
CA SER A 68 -2.42 -15.45 -35.25
C SER A 68 -3.64 -14.86 -34.53
N GLY A 69 -3.45 -14.11 -33.44
CA GLY A 69 -4.52 -13.39 -32.76
C GLY A 69 -4.18 -11.94 -32.46
N ASP A 70 -5.03 -11.29 -31.66
CA ASP A 70 -5.06 -9.83 -31.54
C ASP A 70 -3.91 -9.24 -30.68
N PHE A 71 -3.33 -10.07 -29.81
CA PHE A 71 -2.15 -9.73 -29.01
C PHE A 71 -1.05 -10.77 -29.26
N ALA A 72 0.15 -10.29 -29.55
CA ALA A 72 1.34 -11.10 -29.79
C ALA A 72 2.43 -10.72 -28.79
N GLY A 73 2.96 -11.73 -28.09
CA GLY A 73 3.95 -11.57 -27.05
C GLY A 73 4.98 -12.70 -27.08
N ILE A 74 6.26 -12.31 -27.08
CA ILE A 74 7.36 -13.24 -26.86
C ILE A 74 8.36 -12.66 -25.86
N ARG A 75 8.81 -13.50 -24.93
CA ARG A 75 9.87 -13.18 -23.98
C ARG A 75 10.93 -14.26 -24.03
N PHE A 76 12.19 -13.86 -24.19
CA PHE A 76 13.35 -14.71 -24.01
C PHE A 76 13.84 -14.61 -22.56
N GLN A 77 14.15 -15.75 -21.94
CA GLN A 77 14.62 -15.81 -20.57
C GLN A 77 15.98 -16.49 -20.49
N LEU A 78 16.91 -15.81 -19.85
CA LEU A 78 18.19 -16.35 -19.40
C LEU A 78 18.29 -16.17 -17.90
N GLN A 79 18.07 -17.24 -17.14
CA GLN A 79 18.10 -17.21 -15.69
C GLN A 79 19.23 -18.10 -15.17
N LYS A 80 19.90 -17.70 -14.08
CA LYS A 80 20.81 -18.62 -13.37
C LYS A 80 20.03 -19.86 -12.96
N VAL A 81 20.64 -21.04 -13.10
CA VAL A 81 20.13 -22.21 -12.37
C VAL A 81 20.39 -21.94 -10.92
N ASN A 82 19.37 -21.39 -10.26
CA ASN A 82 19.23 -21.56 -8.84
C ASN A 82 18.90 -23.04 -8.67
N ARG A 83 19.94 -23.90 -8.63
CA ARG A 83 19.80 -25.24 -8.05
C ARG A 83 19.17 -24.95 -6.71
N LEU A 84 17.87 -25.25 -6.60
CA LEU A 84 16.98 -24.85 -5.50
C LEU A 84 17.83 -24.49 -4.30
N LEU A 85 18.02 -23.18 -4.08
CA LEU A 85 18.81 -22.71 -2.95
C LEU A 85 18.19 -23.45 -1.76
N ASP A 86 18.93 -24.40 -1.19
CA ASP A 86 18.41 -25.24 -0.13
C ASP A 86 17.85 -24.27 0.91
N ALA A 87 16.53 -24.24 1.07
CA ALA A 87 15.88 -23.22 1.88
C ALA A 87 16.45 -23.24 3.30
N SER A 88 16.87 -24.42 3.76
CA SER A 88 17.57 -24.64 5.02
C SER A 88 18.95 -23.97 5.01
N LYS A 89 19.71 -24.08 3.91
CA LYS A 89 20.99 -23.39 3.75
C LYS A 89 20.81 -21.87 3.71
N LEU A 90 19.87 -21.34 2.92
CA LEU A 90 19.59 -19.90 2.89
C LEU A 90 19.20 -19.34 4.25
N LEU A 91 18.31 -20.05 4.94
CA LEU A 91 17.90 -19.69 6.29
C LEU A 91 19.09 -19.67 7.23
N LYS A 92 19.94 -20.70 7.16
CA LYS A 92 21.17 -20.78 7.97
C LYS A 92 22.12 -19.62 7.65
N ASP A 93 22.38 -19.35 6.38
CA ASP A 93 23.26 -18.26 5.94
C ASP A 93 22.71 -16.89 6.39
N ALA A 94 21.40 -16.67 6.31
CA ALA A 94 20.74 -15.46 6.80
C ALA A 94 20.88 -15.29 8.32
N VAL A 95 20.65 -16.36 9.09
CA VAL A 95 20.80 -16.37 10.56
C VAL A 95 22.25 -16.13 10.98
N GLU A 96 23.22 -16.77 10.31
CA GLU A 96 24.63 -16.57 10.61
C GLU A 96 25.11 -15.16 10.26
N THR A 97 24.56 -14.56 9.21
CA THR A 97 24.83 -13.16 8.83
C THR A 97 24.23 -12.22 9.87
N ALA A 98 22.97 -12.43 10.25
CA ALA A 98 22.28 -11.63 11.26
C ALA A 98 23.02 -11.61 12.60
N ARG A 99 23.54 -12.75 13.07
CA ARG A 99 24.33 -12.83 14.32
C ARG A 99 25.55 -11.92 14.34
N ARG A 100 26.12 -11.59 13.18
CA ARG A 100 27.30 -10.73 13.02
C ARG A 100 26.95 -9.26 12.81
N ALA A 101 25.67 -8.92 12.61
CA ALA A 101 25.20 -7.55 12.41
C ALA A 101 24.74 -6.92 13.73
N ASP A 102 24.78 -5.59 13.82
CA ASP A 102 24.22 -4.84 14.96
C ASP A 102 22.71 -4.69 14.84
N VAL A 103 22.22 -4.50 13.61
CA VAL A 103 20.80 -4.38 13.25
C VAL A 103 20.55 -5.17 11.97
N VAL A 104 19.37 -5.79 11.88
CA VAL A 104 18.92 -6.50 10.68
C VAL A 104 17.76 -5.75 10.05
N ILE A 105 17.88 -5.41 8.76
CA ILE A 105 16.76 -4.92 7.96
C ILE A 105 16.22 -6.11 7.18
N ALA A 106 15.06 -6.63 7.58
CA ALA A 106 14.38 -7.72 6.91
C ALA A 106 13.36 -7.15 5.92
N VAL A 107 13.59 -7.34 4.62
CA VAL A 107 12.65 -6.94 3.57
C VAL A 107 11.75 -8.13 3.23
N ALA A 108 10.45 -7.96 3.38
CA ALA A 108 9.44 -9.02 3.21
C ALA A 108 8.13 -8.42 2.71
N GLY A 109 7.17 -9.25 2.33
CA GLY A 109 5.84 -8.80 1.92
C GLY A 109 5.22 -9.65 0.84
N ILE A 110 4.74 -8.97 -0.20
CA ILE A 110 4.10 -9.57 -1.37
C ILE A 110 4.58 -8.84 -2.61
N SER A 111 4.56 -9.53 -3.74
CA SER A 111 4.99 -8.99 -5.02
C SER A 111 3.85 -9.01 -6.04
N PRO A 112 3.99 -8.32 -7.18
CA PRO A 112 3.00 -8.40 -8.27
C PRO A 112 2.77 -9.82 -8.81
N GLN A 113 3.65 -10.78 -8.49
CA GLN A 113 3.43 -12.20 -8.80
C GLN A 113 2.47 -12.88 -7.82
N LEU A 114 2.32 -12.37 -6.59
CA LEU A 114 1.43 -12.88 -5.56
C LEU A 114 0.14 -12.07 -5.43
N GLU A 115 0.17 -10.81 -5.86
CA GLU A 115 -0.98 -9.91 -5.90
C GLU A 115 -1.15 -9.35 -7.32
N SER A 116 -2.13 -9.89 -8.04
CA SER A 116 -2.48 -9.49 -9.40
C SER A 116 -3.98 -9.63 -9.63
N GLU A 117 -4.48 -9.15 -10.78
CA GLU A 117 -5.78 -9.60 -11.32
C GLU A 117 -5.86 -11.12 -11.33
N GLU A 118 -7.07 -11.68 -11.19
CA GLU A 118 -7.32 -13.11 -10.96
C GLU A 118 -6.43 -13.98 -11.84
N ASN A 119 -5.58 -14.77 -11.19
CA ASN A 119 -4.67 -15.67 -11.88
C ASN A 119 -4.70 -17.04 -11.20
N ASN A 120 -4.84 -18.08 -12.03
CA ASN A 120 -4.81 -19.48 -11.60
C ASN A 120 -3.39 -20.07 -11.68
N ARG A 121 -2.36 -19.22 -11.74
CA ARG A 121 -0.97 -19.65 -11.99
C ARG A 121 -0.12 -19.71 -10.72
N ILE A 122 -0.61 -19.18 -9.61
CA ILE A 122 0.09 -19.20 -8.32
C ILE A 122 -0.31 -20.48 -7.56
N ASP A 123 0.67 -21.36 -7.34
CA ASP A 123 0.56 -22.50 -6.42
C ASP A 123 1.21 -22.16 -5.08
N LEU A 124 0.62 -21.20 -4.36
CA LEU A 124 1.03 -20.80 -3.02
C LEU A 124 -0.22 -20.65 -2.14
N GLN A 125 -0.20 -21.30 -0.98
CA GLN A 125 -1.34 -21.28 -0.07
C GLN A 125 -1.74 -19.83 0.30
N GLY A 126 -2.98 -19.48 0.01
CA GLY A 126 -3.51 -18.14 0.31
C GLY A 126 -3.48 -17.16 -0.86
N PHE A 127 -2.82 -17.50 -1.97
CA PHE A 127 -2.57 -16.60 -3.12
C PHE A 127 -3.09 -17.23 -4.42
N LYS A 128 -4.15 -16.66 -5.01
CA LYS A 128 -4.77 -17.13 -6.27
C LYS A 128 -5.21 -15.94 -7.15
N GLY A 129 -4.37 -14.90 -7.24
CA GLY A 129 -4.80 -13.56 -7.60
C GLY A 129 -5.44 -12.90 -6.38
N ASP A 130 -6.74 -13.08 -6.19
CA ASP A 130 -7.40 -12.73 -4.93
C ASP A 130 -6.86 -13.57 -3.76
N ARG A 131 -6.59 -12.90 -2.64
CA ARG A 131 -5.97 -13.54 -1.48
C ARG A 131 -7.03 -14.10 -0.54
N THR A 132 -6.89 -15.38 -0.19
CA THR A 132 -7.72 -16.05 0.83
C THR A 132 -7.11 -15.97 2.24
N ARG A 133 -5.97 -15.29 2.37
CA ARG A 133 -5.26 -15.02 3.63
C ARG A 133 -4.60 -13.64 3.56
N LEU A 134 -4.60 -12.90 4.67
CA LEU A 134 -3.93 -11.60 4.76
C LEU A 134 -2.48 -11.69 5.28
N ARG A 135 -2.01 -12.87 5.69
CA ARG A 135 -0.68 -13.02 6.30
C ARG A 135 0.41 -13.07 5.24
N LEU A 136 1.65 -12.83 5.67
CA LEU A 136 2.84 -13.05 4.84
C LEU A 136 2.91 -14.51 4.36
N PRO A 137 3.59 -14.78 3.23
CA PRO A 137 3.97 -16.14 2.87
C PRO A 137 4.67 -16.86 4.03
N GLU A 138 4.33 -18.13 4.27
CA GLU A 138 4.84 -18.88 5.42
C GLU A 138 6.38 -18.96 5.45
N ALA A 139 7.02 -19.03 4.27
CA ALA A 139 8.47 -19.02 4.15
C ALA A 139 9.09 -17.73 4.71
N GLU A 140 8.47 -16.58 4.46
CA GLU A 140 8.93 -15.29 5.00
C GLU A 140 8.70 -15.20 6.50
N GLU A 141 7.55 -15.66 7.01
CA GLU A 141 7.28 -15.73 8.46
C GLU A 141 8.33 -16.58 9.20
N LYS A 142 8.77 -17.69 8.59
CA LYS A 142 9.83 -18.56 9.14
C LYS A 142 11.18 -17.85 9.19
N VAL A 143 11.56 -17.13 8.12
CA VAL A 143 12.80 -16.36 8.08
C VAL A 143 12.78 -15.24 9.12
N ILE A 144 11.72 -14.43 9.17
CA ILE A 144 11.58 -13.33 10.12
C ILE A 144 11.66 -13.83 11.56
N ARG A 145 11.00 -14.95 11.87
CA ARG A 145 11.08 -15.59 13.20
C ARG A 145 12.52 -16.00 13.53
N ALA A 146 13.21 -16.67 12.62
CA ALA A 146 14.58 -17.10 12.86
C ALA A 146 15.54 -15.91 13.05
N LEU A 147 15.31 -14.80 12.32
CA LEU A 147 16.05 -13.56 12.51
C LEU A 147 15.79 -12.95 13.90
N TYR A 148 14.53 -12.90 14.34
CA TYR A 148 14.16 -12.45 15.69
C TYR A 148 14.81 -13.33 16.78
N GLU A 149 14.83 -14.65 16.60
CA GLU A 149 15.43 -15.62 17.54
C GLU A 149 16.96 -15.48 17.68
N THR A 150 17.63 -14.71 16.80
CA THR A 150 19.04 -14.36 17.00
C THR A 150 19.28 -13.39 18.15
N GLY A 151 18.23 -12.73 18.65
CA GLY A 151 18.31 -11.68 19.68
C GLY A 151 18.77 -10.32 19.15
N LYS A 152 18.93 -10.18 17.83
CA LYS A 152 19.29 -8.90 17.19
C LYS A 152 18.05 -8.02 17.00
N PRO A 153 18.19 -6.68 17.06
CA PRO A 153 17.15 -5.77 16.61
C PRO A 153 16.83 -6.01 15.13
N VAL A 154 15.57 -6.36 14.83
CA VAL A 154 15.08 -6.56 13.47
C VAL A 154 14.11 -5.44 13.11
N VAL A 155 14.42 -4.69 12.06
CA VAL A 155 13.50 -3.76 11.40
C VAL A 155 12.86 -4.48 10.24
N LEU A 156 11.53 -4.62 10.25
CA LEU A 156 10.80 -5.22 9.14
C LEU A 156 10.36 -4.15 8.15
N MET A 157 10.85 -4.23 6.92
CA MET A 157 10.36 -3.44 5.80
C MET A 157 9.36 -4.28 5.01
N LEU A 158 8.10 -3.87 5.01
CA LEU A 158 7.05 -4.45 4.19
C LEU A 158 7.02 -3.80 2.82
N VAL A 159 6.93 -4.64 1.79
CA VAL A 159 6.72 -4.24 0.40
C VAL A 159 5.49 -4.98 -0.12
N GLY A 160 4.52 -4.27 -0.70
CA GLY A 160 3.27 -4.88 -1.14
C GLY A 160 2.22 -3.86 -1.59
N GLY A 161 1.17 -4.32 -2.26
CA GLY A 161 0.10 -3.44 -2.75
C GLY A 161 -1.16 -3.41 -1.89
N SER A 162 -1.28 -4.31 -0.90
CA SER A 162 -2.44 -4.38 -0.03
C SER A 162 -2.12 -4.78 1.41
N ALA A 163 -3.09 -4.59 2.30
CA ALA A 163 -2.89 -4.78 3.74
C ALA A 163 -2.43 -6.20 4.11
N LEU A 164 -1.48 -6.28 5.04
CA LEU A 164 -0.94 -7.54 5.58
C LEU A 164 -1.24 -7.68 7.07
N ALA A 165 -1.69 -8.87 7.48
CA ALA A 165 -2.00 -9.23 8.86
C ALA A 165 -0.75 -9.67 9.64
N ILE A 166 0.16 -8.72 9.87
CA ILE A 166 1.46 -8.91 10.54
C ILE A 166 1.38 -8.91 12.08
N ASN A 167 0.48 -9.74 12.62
CA ASN A 167 0.16 -9.76 14.05
C ASN A 167 1.35 -10.14 14.95
N CYS A 168 2.14 -11.12 14.51
CA CYS A 168 3.29 -11.61 15.27
C CYS A 168 4.44 -10.61 15.18
N GLU A 169 4.68 -10.08 14.00
CA GLU A 169 5.74 -9.14 13.70
C GLU A 169 5.51 -7.84 14.48
N LYS A 170 4.28 -7.30 14.47
CA LYS A 170 3.90 -6.14 15.29
C LYS A 170 4.11 -6.37 16.79
N LYS A 171 3.97 -7.60 17.27
CA LYS A 171 4.12 -7.94 18.69
C LYS A 171 5.59 -8.04 19.11
N TYR A 172 6.44 -8.60 18.25
CA TYR A 172 7.80 -9.01 18.63
C TYR A 172 8.89 -8.13 18.02
N LEU A 173 8.66 -7.50 16.88
CA LEU A 173 9.67 -6.68 16.22
C LEU A 173 9.61 -5.24 16.74
N PRO A 174 10.76 -4.60 17.01
CA PRO A 174 10.82 -3.24 17.53
C PRO A 174 10.40 -2.17 16.52
N ALA A 175 10.53 -2.44 15.22
CA ALA A 175 10.24 -1.47 14.17
C ALA A 175 9.70 -2.15 12.91
N ILE A 176 8.71 -1.50 12.29
CA ILE A 176 8.10 -1.94 11.04
C ILE A 176 7.88 -0.70 10.16
N ILE A 177 8.32 -0.78 8.91
CA ILE A 177 8.09 0.23 7.87
C ILE A 177 7.23 -0.43 6.80
N ASP A 178 6.14 0.24 6.40
CA ASP A 178 5.34 -0.17 5.25
C ASP A 178 5.67 0.74 4.06
N ALA A 179 6.39 0.20 3.09
CA ALA A 179 6.87 0.92 1.93
C ALA A 179 5.94 0.78 0.71
N TRP A 180 4.86 0.00 0.82
CA TRP A 180 3.99 -0.34 -0.31
C TRP A 180 4.79 -0.89 -1.52
N TYR A 181 4.42 -0.52 -2.75
CA TYR A 181 5.30 -0.60 -3.92
C TYR A 181 5.90 0.79 -4.17
N PRO A 182 7.14 1.07 -3.71
CA PRO A 182 7.63 2.45 -3.58
C PRO A 182 8.21 3.04 -4.90
N GLY A 183 8.01 2.38 -6.04
CA GLY A 183 8.50 2.85 -7.34
C GLY A 183 10.01 2.78 -7.51
N GLU A 184 10.53 3.45 -8.54
CA GLU A 184 11.95 3.38 -8.96
C GLU A 184 12.92 4.00 -7.96
N GLU A 185 12.51 5.08 -7.28
CA GLU A 185 13.29 5.75 -6.23
C GLU A 185 13.01 5.20 -4.83
N GLY A 186 12.24 4.11 -4.74
CA GLY A 186 11.76 3.58 -3.47
C GLY A 186 12.86 3.13 -2.52
N GLY A 187 13.98 2.65 -3.04
CA GLY A 187 15.16 2.30 -2.24
C GLY A 187 15.75 3.52 -1.52
N ASN A 188 15.88 4.64 -2.23
CA ASN A 188 16.40 5.89 -1.68
C ASN A 188 15.41 6.47 -0.64
N ALA A 189 14.12 6.53 -0.97
CA ALA A 189 13.10 7.05 -0.06
C ALA A 189 13.04 6.28 1.27
N VAL A 190 13.17 4.95 1.24
CA VAL A 190 13.20 4.15 2.48
C VAL A 190 14.50 4.34 3.25
N ALA A 191 15.63 4.52 2.58
CA ALA A 191 16.90 4.84 3.23
C ALA A 191 16.82 6.18 3.98
N ASP A 192 16.26 7.22 3.34
CA ASP A 192 16.08 8.54 3.95
C ASP A 192 15.24 8.45 5.24
N VAL A 193 14.20 7.61 5.24
CA VAL A 193 13.41 7.35 6.46
C VAL A 193 14.26 6.60 7.49
N LEU A 194 14.85 5.46 7.14
CA LEU A 194 15.60 4.60 8.06
C LEU A 194 16.74 5.33 8.79
N PHE A 195 17.43 6.22 8.08
CA PHE A 195 18.56 6.98 8.62
C PHE A 195 18.16 8.35 9.18
N GLY A 196 16.89 8.74 9.04
CA GLY A 196 16.33 9.95 9.63
C GLY A 196 16.60 11.23 8.84
N ASP A 197 17.06 11.12 7.59
CA ASP A 197 17.14 12.25 6.65
C ASP A 197 15.74 12.80 6.31
N TYR A 198 14.72 11.93 6.36
CA TYR A 198 13.31 12.29 6.30
C TYR A 198 12.52 11.73 7.49
N ASN A 199 11.80 12.61 8.20
CA ASN A 199 10.87 12.21 9.24
C ASN A 199 9.48 11.93 8.63
N SER A 200 9.11 10.65 8.58
CA SER A 200 7.84 10.18 8.02
C SER A 200 6.62 10.82 8.68
N ALA A 201 5.66 11.22 7.85
CA ALA A 201 4.34 11.71 8.26
C ALA A 201 3.20 11.09 7.45
N GLU A 202 3.51 10.00 6.76
CA GLU A 202 2.55 9.22 5.98
C GLU A 202 1.52 8.57 6.92
N ARG A 203 0.31 8.34 6.41
CA ARG A 203 -0.81 7.77 7.15
C ARG A 203 -1.48 6.71 6.30
N LEU A 204 -1.83 5.57 6.89
CA LEU A 204 -2.44 4.45 6.19
C LEU A 204 -3.79 4.87 5.57
N PRO A 205 -4.00 4.70 4.26
CA PRO A 205 -5.27 5.04 3.61
C PRO A 205 -6.36 4.00 3.86
N ILE A 206 -5.99 2.79 4.30
CA ILE A 206 -6.88 1.64 4.48
C ILE A 206 -6.72 1.03 5.88
N THR A 207 -7.72 0.22 6.26
CA THR A 207 -7.69 -0.54 7.52
C THR A 207 -6.88 -1.82 7.33
N PHE A 208 -5.93 -2.08 8.23
CA PHE A 208 -5.24 -3.36 8.30
C PHE A 208 -5.95 -4.25 9.32
N TYR A 209 -6.50 -5.36 8.87
CA TYR A 209 -7.24 -6.31 9.70
C TYR A 209 -6.31 -7.35 10.32
N LYS A 210 -6.71 -7.95 11.44
CA LYS A 210 -5.91 -9.00 12.09
C LYS A 210 -6.07 -10.35 11.38
N SER A 211 -7.20 -10.57 10.71
CA SER A 211 -7.49 -11.80 9.99
C SER A 211 -8.56 -11.58 8.92
N VAL A 212 -8.58 -12.45 7.91
CA VAL A 212 -9.73 -12.56 6.98
C VAL A 212 -11.03 -12.89 7.71
N LYS A 213 -10.96 -13.50 8.90
CA LYS A 213 -12.12 -13.79 9.76
C LYS A 213 -12.79 -12.53 10.32
N ASP A 214 -12.10 -11.40 10.31
CA ASP A 214 -12.66 -10.11 10.73
C ASP A 214 -13.48 -9.45 9.61
N LEU A 215 -13.42 -10.00 8.39
CA LEU A 215 -14.09 -9.44 7.23
C LEU A 215 -15.41 -10.18 6.97
N PRO A 216 -16.47 -9.47 6.55
CA PRO A 216 -17.66 -10.10 5.98
C PRO A 216 -17.31 -10.97 4.77
N ALA A 217 -18.24 -11.87 4.41
CA ALA A 217 -18.10 -12.69 3.21
C ALA A 217 -17.90 -11.81 1.96
N PHE A 218 -17.17 -12.30 0.98
CA PHE A 218 -16.82 -11.50 -0.21
C PHE A 218 -18.07 -11.06 -1.00
N ASP A 219 -19.09 -11.91 -1.03
CA ASP A 219 -20.39 -11.69 -1.68
C ASP A 219 -21.40 -10.87 -0.85
N ASP A 220 -21.04 -10.48 0.38
CA ASP A 220 -21.89 -9.62 1.22
C ASP A 220 -21.68 -8.13 0.90
N TYR A 221 -22.53 -7.56 0.04
CA TYR A 221 -22.45 -6.14 -0.31
C TYR A 221 -23.05 -5.18 0.74
N SER A 222 -23.38 -5.66 1.94
CA SER A 222 -23.77 -4.81 3.05
C SER A 222 -22.55 -4.12 3.70
N MET A 223 -22.80 -3.04 4.45
CA MET A 223 -21.74 -2.27 5.10
C MET A 223 -21.28 -2.74 6.50
N PRO A 224 -22.10 -3.41 7.35
CA PRO A 224 -21.66 -3.87 8.67
C PRO A 224 -20.34 -4.65 8.63
N GLY A 225 -19.40 -4.31 9.51
CA GLY A 225 -18.09 -4.98 9.55
C GLY A 225 -17.11 -4.57 8.44
N ARG A 226 -17.53 -3.77 7.45
CA ARG A 226 -16.63 -3.27 6.39
C ARG A 226 -16.06 -1.92 6.74
N ILE A 227 -14.78 -1.71 6.40
CA ILE A 227 -14.01 -0.47 6.52
C ILE A 227 -14.06 0.12 7.96
N TYR A 228 -13.22 1.11 8.27
CA TYR A 228 -13.26 1.72 9.61
C TYR A 228 -14.60 2.36 9.98
N ARG A 229 -15.45 2.68 8.98
CA ARG A 229 -16.76 3.30 9.19
C ARG A 229 -17.73 2.35 9.89
N TYR A 230 -17.63 1.04 9.69
CA TYR A 230 -18.60 0.05 10.21
C TYR A 230 -17.94 -1.17 10.86
N PHE A 231 -16.62 -1.18 10.96
CA PHE A 231 -15.86 -2.22 11.64
C PHE A 231 -15.87 -2.01 13.15
N ASN A 232 -16.58 -2.88 13.87
CA ASN A 232 -16.78 -2.78 15.32
C ASN A 232 -15.67 -3.47 16.15
N SER A 233 -14.73 -4.14 15.50
CA SER A 233 -13.59 -4.78 16.15
C SER A 233 -12.35 -3.89 16.07
N LYS A 234 -11.34 -4.20 16.90
CA LYS A 234 -10.08 -3.44 16.88
C LYS A 234 -9.18 -3.89 15.71
N PRO A 235 -8.83 -3.01 14.75
CA PRO A 235 -7.95 -3.34 13.64
C PRO A 235 -6.52 -3.62 14.13
N LEU A 236 -5.70 -4.16 13.24
CA LEU A 236 -4.25 -4.27 13.46
C LEU A 236 -3.60 -2.89 13.37
N PHE A 237 -3.94 -2.15 12.31
CA PHE A 237 -3.67 -0.72 12.17
C PHE A 237 -4.91 -0.01 11.61
N PRO A 238 -5.40 1.03 12.28
CA PRO A 238 -6.54 1.81 11.80
C PRO A 238 -6.16 2.70 10.61
N PRO A 239 -7.09 3.10 9.75
CA PRO A 239 -6.79 4.10 8.73
C PRO A 239 -6.48 5.43 9.39
N GLY A 240 -5.62 6.18 8.73
CA GLY A 240 -5.00 7.37 9.27
C GLY A 240 -3.88 7.08 10.25
N PHE A 241 -3.49 5.82 10.51
CA PHE A 241 -2.36 5.50 11.38
C PHE A 241 -1.04 5.73 10.67
N GLY A 242 -0.07 6.30 11.37
CA GLY A 242 1.32 6.40 10.92
C GLY A 242 2.14 7.03 12.04
N MET A 243 3.37 6.58 12.20
CA MET A 243 4.27 7.09 13.23
C MET A 243 5.17 8.19 12.64
N SER A 244 5.74 8.99 13.54
CA SER A 244 6.78 9.97 13.24
C SER A 244 7.91 9.78 14.25
N TYR A 245 9.12 10.22 13.93
CA TYR A 245 10.19 10.38 14.91
C TYR A 245 9.94 11.56 15.87
N ALA A 246 8.96 12.40 15.58
CA ALA A 246 8.49 13.47 16.45
C ALA A 246 7.14 13.11 17.09
N THR A 247 6.87 13.71 18.25
CA THR A 247 5.66 13.57 19.04
C THR A 247 4.90 14.89 19.01
N PHE A 248 3.57 14.82 18.87
CA PHE A 248 2.71 16.00 18.74
C PHE A 248 1.60 15.99 19.77
N GLU A 249 1.30 17.15 20.36
CA GLU A 249 0.20 17.39 21.29
C GLU A 249 -0.82 18.36 20.69
N TYR A 250 -2.10 18.11 20.97
CA TYR A 250 -3.20 18.88 20.39
C TYR A 250 -3.92 19.61 21.51
N SER A 251 -4.19 20.90 21.34
CA SER A 251 -4.86 21.71 22.37
C SER A 251 -5.74 22.81 21.75
N ASN A 252 -6.45 23.54 22.60
CA ASN A 252 -7.13 24.79 22.24
C ASN A 252 -8.15 24.66 21.09
N LEU A 253 -8.89 23.55 21.01
CA LEU A 253 -9.94 23.37 19.98
C LEU A 253 -11.08 24.37 20.18
N ALA A 254 -11.25 25.24 19.19
CA ALA A 254 -12.30 26.24 19.08
C ALA A 254 -13.18 25.98 17.85
N ILE A 255 -14.44 26.41 17.93
CA ILE A 255 -15.41 26.37 16.84
C ILE A 255 -16.20 27.68 16.81
N ASN A 256 -16.53 28.18 15.62
CA ASN A 256 -17.27 29.43 15.46
C ASN A 256 -18.74 29.35 15.92
N LYS A 257 -19.38 28.19 15.83
CA LYS A 257 -20.77 27.99 16.27
C LYS A 257 -21.08 26.53 16.60
N THR A 258 -22.04 26.33 17.49
CA THR A 258 -22.51 24.99 17.92
C THR A 258 -23.89 24.63 17.41
N ASP A 259 -24.77 25.61 17.18
CA ASP A 259 -26.08 25.39 16.57
C ASP A 259 -25.99 25.61 15.07
N VAL A 260 -26.37 24.61 14.28
CA VAL A 260 -26.10 24.54 12.85
C VAL A 260 -27.40 24.52 12.05
N ASP A 261 -27.54 25.50 11.19
CA ASP A 261 -28.62 25.72 10.24
C ASP A 261 -28.16 25.47 8.79
N GLU A 262 -29.11 25.59 7.87
CA GLU A 262 -28.86 25.46 6.44
C GLU A 262 -27.96 26.59 5.93
N GLY A 263 -26.94 26.25 5.15
CA GLY A 263 -26.00 27.23 4.57
C GLY A 263 -24.86 27.65 5.49
N ASP A 264 -24.83 27.19 6.73
CA ASP A 264 -23.74 27.47 7.65
C ASP A 264 -22.39 26.88 7.19
N THR A 265 -21.32 27.55 7.62
CA THR A 265 -19.96 27.04 7.52
C THR A 265 -19.37 26.87 8.92
N LEU A 266 -18.96 25.64 9.23
CA LEU A 266 -18.27 25.31 10.47
C LEU A 266 -16.78 25.59 10.30
N SER A 267 -16.26 26.49 11.12
CA SER A 267 -14.84 26.82 11.18
C SER A 267 -14.29 26.33 12.51
N LEU A 268 -13.33 25.41 12.44
CA LEU A 268 -12.63 24.87 13.61
C LEU A 268 -11.17 25.32 13.57
N SER A 269 -10.62 25.63 14.74
CA SER A 269 -9.18 25.84 14.87
C SER A 269 -8.64 25.13 16.11
N LEU A 270 -7.41 24.64 16.03
CA LEU A 270 -6.68 24.06 17.15
C LEU A 270 -5.20 24.47 17.10
N GLU A 271 -4.50 24.24 18.20
CA GLU A 271 -3.04 24.27 18.22
C GLU A 271 -2.49 22.86 18.21
N VAL A 272 -1.43 22.66 17.42
CA VAL A 272 -0.63 21.44 17.42
C VAL A 272 0.78 21.82 17.81
N ARG A 273 1.33 21.17 18.83
CA ARG A 273 2.69 21.41 19.34
C ARG A 273 3.56 20.19 19.10
N ASN A 274 4.74 20.40 18.52
CA ASN A 274 5.78 19.39 18.50
C ASN A 274 6.49 19.39 19.87
N THR A 275 6.43 18.27 20.59
CA THR A 275 7.01 18.10 21.93
C THR A 275 8.32 17.33 21.93
N ASP A 276 8.83 16.97 20.75
CA ASP A 276 10.03 16.16 20.58
C ASP A 276 11.27 17.02 20.26
N LYS A 277 12.41 16.34 20.13
CA LYS A 277 13.71 16.94 19.76
C LYS A 277 13.95 17.01 18.26
N TYR A 278 13.07 16.38 17.46
CA TYR A 278 13.13 16.36 16.00
C TYR A 278 12.06 17.29 15.40
N ASP A 279 12.40 17.96 14.31
CA ASP A 279 11.39 18.59 13.45
C ASP A 279 10.55 17.48 12.79
N GLY A 280 9.30 17.78 12.46
CA GLY A 280 8.45 16.78 11.83
C GLY A 280 7.13 17.33 11.35
N ASP A 281 6.49 16.52 10.53
CA ASP A 281 5.15 16.79 10.04
C ASP A 281 4.13 15.95 10.82
N ASP A 282 2.98 16.55 11.08
CA ASP A 282 1.81 15.81 11.55
C ASP A 282 0.64 15.98 10.57
N VAL A 283 -0.25 14.99 10.55
CA VAL A 283 -1.46 14.98 9.74
C VAL A 283 -2.66 14.97 10.67
N VAL A 284 -3.18 16.17 10.92
CA VAL A 284 -4.39 16.38 11.74
C VAL A 284 -5.60 15.89 10.96
N GLN A 285 -6.40 15.01 11.56
CA GLN A 285 -7.57 14.40 10.92
C GLN A 285 -8.85 14.84 11.62
N LEU A 286 -9.81 15.33 10.84
CA LEU A 286 -11.14 15.74 11.30
C LEU A 286 -12.17 14.67 10.90
N TYR A 287 -12.84 14.12 11.90
CA TYR A 287 -13.90 13.14 11.75
C TYR A 287 -15.24 13.70 12.25
N VAL A 288 -16.33 13.13 11.74
CA VAL A 288 -17.69 13.37 12.21
C VAL A 288 -18.30 12.06 12.70
N LYS A 289 -18.94 12.10 13.87
CA LYS A 289 -19.76 11.02 14.43
C LYS A 289 -21.18 11.54 14.70
N TYR A 290 -22.19 10.80 14.25
CA TYR A 290 -23.59 11.19 14.47
C TYR A 290 -24.14 10.52 15.75
N LEU A 291 -24.19 11.27 16.86
CA LEU A 291 -24.47 10.72 18.20
C LEU A 291 -25.93 10.27 18.40
N THR A 292 -26.87 10.90 17.70
CA THR A 292 -28.32 10.67 17.90
C THR A 292 -28.98 10.01 16.69
N ALA A 293 -28.19 9.31 15.87
CA ALA A 293 -28.70 8.60 14.71
C ALA A 293 -29.72 7.54 15.13
N LYS A 294 -30.86 7.49 14.42
CA LYS A 294 -31.90 6.46 14.59
C LYS A 294 -31.89 5.40 13.49
N PHE A 295 -30.83 5.38 12.70
CA PHE A 295 -30.64 4.51 11.54
C PHE A 295 -29.17 4.06 11.48
N PRO A 296 -28.85 2.99 10.72
CA PRO A 296 -27.47 2.55 10.54
C PRO A 296 -26.59 3.68 9.99
N HIS A 297 -25.51 4.00 10.70
CA HIS A 297 -24.61 5.09 10.37
C HIS A 297 -23.16 4.70 10.68
N PRO A 298 -22.17 5.36 10.05
CA PRO A 298 -20.77 5.17 10.38
C PRO A 298 -20.45 5.44 11.86
N ILE A 299 -19.58 4.64 12.47
CA ILE A 299 -18.95 4.90 13.77
C ILE A 299 -18.33 6.30 13.78
N ARG A 300 -17.66 6.65 12.69
CA ARG A 300 -17.14 7.99 12.34
C ARG A 300 -16.84 8.05 10.85
N SER A 301 -16.80 9.24 10.26
CA SER A 301 -16.36 9.46 8.87
C SER A 301 -15.31 10.56 8.84
N LEU A 302 -14.20 10.35 8.13
CA LEU A 302 -13.19 11.36 7.85
C LEU A 302 -13.81 12.41 6.93
N VAL A 303 -13.73 13.68 7.31
CA VAL A 303 -14.31 14.80 6.56
C VAL A 303 -13.28 15.86 6.16
N GLY A 304 -12.08 15.77 6.71
CA GLY A 304 -10.95 16.61 6.31
C GLY A 304 -9.67 16.16 7.00
N PHE A 305 -8.53 16.53 6.43
CA PHE A 305 -7.23 16.39 7.06
C PHE A 305 -6.32 17.52 6.62
N LYS A 306 -5.30 17.83 7.43
CA LYS A 306 -4.30 18.84 7.12
C LYS A 306 -2.93 18.37 7.60
N ARG A 307 -1.98 18.28 6.66
CA ARG A 307 -0.57 18.09 6.96
C ARG A 307 0.04 19.43 7.37
N VAL A 308 0.83 19.43 8.43
CA VAL A 308 1.49 20.63 8.96
C VAL A 308 2.90 20.28 9.40
N ASN A 309 3.88 21.04 8.91
CA ASN A 309 5.25 20.98 9.42
C ASN A 309 5.36 21.79 10.70
N ILE A 310 5.99 21.20 11.72
CA ILE A 310 6.17 21.84 13.03
C ILE A 310 7.60 21.59 13.50
N VAL A 311 8.37 22.68 13.55
CA VAL A 311 9.71 22.69 14.14
C VAL A 311 9.65 22.21 15.60
N ARG A 312 10.67 21.50 16.05
CA ARG A 312 10.82 21.01 17.42
C ARG A 312 10.48 22.07 18.45
N SER A 313 9.73 21.68 19.48
CA SER A 313 9.30 22.56 20.57
C SER A 313 8.48 23.79 20.16
N LYS A 314 7.98 23.87 18.91
CA LYS A 314 7.09 24.93 18.44
C LYS A 314 5.65 24.44 18.31
N SER A 315 4.73 25.41 18.19
CA SER A 315 3.31 25.17 17.93
C SER A 315 2.91 25.80 16.61
N SER A 316 1.96 25.17 15.92
CA SER A 316 1.32 25.67 14.71
C SER A 316 -0.20 25.66 14.90
N ARG A 317 -0.86 26.72 14.42
CA ARG A 317 -2.32 26.80 14.38
C ARG A 317 -2.85 26.06 13.15
N VAL A 318 -3.79 25.16 13.36
CA VAL A 318 -4.43 24.37 12.29
C VAL A 318 -5.90 24.78 12.22
N GLU A 319 -6.41 24.97 11.01
CA GLU A 319 -7.76 25.43 10.76
C GLU A 319 -8.44 24.52 9.73
N PHE A 320 -9.70 24.21 10.01
CA PHE A 320 -10.61 23.51 9.11
C PHE A 320 -11.82 24.38 8.85
N THR A 321 -12.15 24.56 7.57
CA THR A 321 -13.39 25.18 7.14
C THR A 321 -14.19 24.12 6.41
N SER A 322 -15.28 23.68 7.02
CA SER A 322 -16.15 22.67 6.45
C SER A 322 -17.56 23.23 6.31
N PRO A 323 -18.16 23.20 5.10
CA PRO A 323 -19.60 23.35 4.97
C PRO A 323 -20.32 22.33 5.87
N VAL A 324 -21.63 22.48 6.13
CA VAL A 324 -22.42 21.42 6.81
C VAL A 324 -22.47 20.11 5.98
N ARG A 325 -22.00 20.15 4.73
CA ARG A 325 -21.98 19.03 3.76
C ARG A 325 -21.47 17.70 4.33
N PRO A 326 -20.41 17.63 5.16
CA PRO A 326 -19.94 16.33 5.66
C PRO A 326 -20.82 15.70 6.75
N LEU A 327 -21.84 16.41 7.25
CA LEU A 327 -22.89 15.82 8.09
C LEU A 327 -23.99 15.13 7.27
N LYS A 328 -23.94 15.21 5.94
CA LYS A 328 -24.96 14.64 5.05
C LYS A 328 -24.93 13.11 5.07
N HIS A 329 -26.11 12.52 4.95
CA HIS A 329 -26.30 11.12 4.59
C HIS A 329 -27.31 11.05 3.44
N LEU A 330 -27.25 9.95 2.67
CA LEU A 330 -28.27 9.65 1.68
C LEU A 330 -29.52 9.14 2.40
N ASP A 331 -30.63 9.86 2.28
CA ASP A 331 -31.94 9.37 2.70
C ASP A 331 -32.47 8.43 1.62
N ALA A 332 -32.49 7.13 1.91
CA ALA A 332 -32.89 6.11 0.96
C ALA A 332 -34.37 6.21 0.53
N LYS A 333 -35.24 6.80 1.37
CA LYS A 333 -36.67 6.94 1.03
C LYS A 333 -36.90 8.08 0.03
N GLU A 334 -36.13 9.17 0.18
CA GLU A 334 -36.25 10.34 -0.68
C GLU A 334 -35.25 10.35 -1.83
N ASN A 335 -34.27 9.44 -1.83
CA ASN A 335 -33.13 9.39 -2.75
C ASN A 335 -32.39 10.74 -2.85
N LYS A 336 -32.18 11.38 -1.69
CA LYS A 336 -31.56 12.72 -1.59
C LYS A 336 -30.58 12.78 -0.42
N TYR A 337 -29.54 13.59 -0.58
CA TYR A 337 -28.65 13.89 0.54
C TYR A 337 -29.28 14.90 1.49
N VAL A 338 -29.33 14.56 2.77
CA VAL A 338 -29.89 15.42 3.82
C VAL A 338 -29.03 15.39 5.07
N VAL A 339 -29.17 16.42 5.91
CA VAL A 339 -28.61 16.41 7.26
C VAL A 339 -29.77 16.22 8.24
N ALA A 340 -29.74 15.12 9.00
CA ALA A 340 -30.78 14.85 9.98
C ALA A 340 -30.60 15.77 11.21
N PRO A 341 -31.70 16.24 11.83
CA PRO A 341 -31.61 16.94 13.10
C PRO A 341 -31.01 16.02 14.18
N GLY A 342 -30.16 16.59 15.04
CA GLY A 342 -29.54 15.84 16.12
C GLY A 342 -28.15 16.35 16.50
N LYS A 343 -27.45 15.58 17.33
CA LYS A 343 -26.11 15.91 17.83
C LYS A 343 -25.04 15.24 16.98
N TYR A 344 -24.09 16.02 16.50
CA TYR A 344 -22.91 15.55 15.78
C TYR A 344 -21.67 15.89 16.57
N GLU A 345 -20.78 14.93 16.74
CA GLU A 345 -19.48 15.13 17.36
C GLU A 345 -18.43 15.29 16.27
N LEU A 346 -17.75 16.43 16.29
CA LEU A 346 -16.57 16.73 15.51
C LEU A 346 -15.36 16.26 16.32
N GLN A 347 -14.60 15.33 15.75
CA GLN A 347 -13.52 14.62 16.42
C GLN A 347 -12.20 14.96 15.72
N ILE A 348 -11.23 15.50 16.45
CA ILE A 348 -9.87 15.72 15.95
C ILE A 348 -8.95 14.62 16.49
N GLY A 349 -8.19 13.99 15.61
CA GLY A 349 -7.25 12.94 15.97
C GLY A 349 -6.00 12.89 15.10
N SER A 350 -5.07 12.02 15.49
CA SER A 350 -3.88 11.66 14.69
C SER A 350 -4.12 10.42 13.81
N THR A 351 -5.13 9.63 14.15
CA THR A 351 -5.65 8.47 13.40
C THR A 351 -7.10 8.25 13.78
N SER A 352 -7.84 7.43 13.03
CA SER A 352 -9.23 7.12 13.35
C SER A 352 -9.43 6.46 14.72
N GLU A 353 -8.41 5.91 15.40
CA GLU A 353 -8.51 5.40 16.78
C GLU A 353 -7.86 6.28 17.85
N ASP A 354 -7.18 7.37 17.49
CA ASP A 354 -6.52 8.31 18.42
C ASP A 354 -7.20 9.67 18.29
N ILE A 355 -8.40 9.76 18.85
CA ILE A 355 -9.17 11.01 18.94
C ILE A 355 -8.75 11.74 20.21
N ARG A 356 -8.24 12.96 20.04
CA ARG A 356 -7.61 13.75 21.11
C ARG A 356 -8.50 14.88 21.60
N LEU A 357 -9.24 15.52 20.70
CA LEU A 357 -10.12 16.66 21.01
C LEU A 357 -11.48 16.46 20.34
N THR A 358 -12.56 16.90 20.98
CA THR A 358 -13.90 16.85 20.40
C THR A 358 -14.71 18.12 20.65
N LYS A 359 -15.66 18.41 19.75
CA LYS A 359 -16.70 19.42 19.93
C LYS A 359 -18.03 18.85 19.44
N THR A 360 -19.12 19.16 20.14
CA THR A 360 -20.46 18.78 19.72
C THR A 360 -21.16 19.97 19.05
N VAL A 361 -21.80 19.70 17.92
CA VAL A 361 -22.70 20.62 17.23
C VAL A 361 -24.11 20.04 17.16
N VAL A 362 -25.12 20.90 17.15
CA VAL A 362 -26.53 20.55 17.15
C VAL A 362 -27.17 21.04 15.85
N VAL A 363 -27.71 20.12 15.07
CA VAL A 363 -28.54 20.45 13.91
C VAL A 363 -29.99 20.47 14.39
N THR A 364 -30.61 21.65 14.41
CA THR A 364 -31.94 21.86 15.04
C THR A 364 -33.08 21.40 14.14
N LYS A 365 -32.93 21.56 12.82
CA LYS A 365 -33.93 21.19 11.81
C LYS A 365 -33.30 20.36 10.70
N ARG A 366 -34.12 19.59 9.99
CA ARG A 366 -33.64 18.76 8.88
C ARG A 366 -33.22 19.68 7.75
N LEU A 367 -31.97 19.58 7.33
CA LEU A 367 -31.43 20.42 6.25
C LEU A 367 -31.55 19.66 4.94
N ARG A 368 -32.23 20.25 3.96
CA ARG A 368 -32.41 19.69 2.60
C ARG A 368 -31.45 20.40 1.65
N GLU A 369 -31.29 19.85 0.45
CA GLU A 369 -30.37 20.43 -0.52
C GLU A 369 -31.01 21.54 -1.34
N GLY A 370 -30.33 22.69 -1.39
CA GLY A 370 -30.59 23.83 -2.28
C GLY A 370 -29.30 24.44 -2.89
N PHE A 371 -28.20 23.70 -2.96
CA PHE A 371 -26.91 24.23 -3.45
C PHE A 371 -26.55 23.69 -4.84
N SER A 372 -26.37 24.63 -5.78
CA SER A 372 -25.58 24.42 -7.00
C SER A 372 -24.18 23.92 -6.62
N HIS A 373 -23.67 22.98 -7.40
CA HIS A 373 -22.36 22.38 -7.16
C HIS A 373 -21.26 23.43 -7.40
N PRO A 374 -20.46 23.85 -6.40
CA PRO A 374 -19.08 24.13 -6.72
C PRO A 374 -18.45 22.75 -6.88
N ILE A 375 -18.30 22.32 -8.12
CA ILE A 375 -17.29 21.34 -8.49
C ILE A 375 -16.00 21.82 -7.83
N PHE A 376 -15.26 20.92 -7.19
CA PHE A 376 -13.90 21.23 -6.73
C PHE A 376 -13.12 21.83 -7.91
N SER A 377 -12.98 23.15 -7.93
CA SER A 377 -12.04 23.83 -8.81
C SER A 377 -10.68 23.65 -8.17
N LEU A 378 -9.84 22.81 -8.76
CA LEU A 378 -8.40 22.75 -8.48
C LEU A 378 -7.68 24.00 -9.04
N SER A 379 -8.24 25.20 -8.86
CA SER A 379 -7.66 26.44 -9.40
C SER A 379 -6.48 26.99 -8.60
N ASN A 380 -6.15 26.39 -7.45
CA ASN A 380 -5.01 26.80 -6.61
C ASN A 380 -4.02 25.65 -6.36
N CYS A 381 -3.80 24.78 -7.36
CA CYS A 381 -2.52 24.08 -7.43
C CYS A 381 -1.52 25.12 -7.97
N PRO A 382 -0.46 25.52 -7.24
CA PRO A 382 0.60 26.29 -7.88
C PRO A 382 1.11 25.44 -9.03
N GLN A 383 1.02 25.97 -10.26
CA GLN A 383 1.69 25.38 -11.40
C GLN A 383 3.18 25.36 -11.08
N THR A 384 3.69 24.25 -10.56
CA THR A 384 5.11 23.91 -10.68
C THR A 384 5.33 23.68 -12.17
N SER A 385 5.74 24.75 -12.85
CA SER A 385 6.30 24.68 -14.19
C SER A 385 7.59 23.87 -14.07
N VAL A 386 7.51 22.59 -14.42
CA VAL A 386 8.70 21.79 -14.72
C VAL A 386 9.25 22.35 -16.03
N TYR A 387 10.22 23.25 -15.92
CA TYR A 387 11.03 23.66 -17.06
C TYR A 387 11.91 22.46 -17.45
N PHE A 388 11.51 21.75 -18.50
CA PHE A 388 12.46 20.93 -19.23
C PHE A 388 13.46 21.88 -19.90
N ALA A 389 14.71 21.85 -19.43
CA ALA A 389 15.80 22.48 -20.16
C ALA A 389 15.88 21.81 -21.55
N PRO A 390 15.90 22.59 -22.64
CA PRO A 390 16.13 22.01 -23.96
C PRO A 390 17.55 21.43 -23.99
N PHE A 391 17.64 20.14 -24.32
CA PHE A 391 18.88 19.56 -24.81
C PHE A 391 19.20 20.25 -26.14
N GLU A 392 20.25 21.06 -26.15
CA GLU A 392 20.89 21.49 -27.39
C GLU A 392 21.70 20.33 -28.01
N PRO A 393 21.78 20.28 -29.35
CA PRO A 393 22.04 19.08 -30.14
C PRO A 393 23.44 18.45 -30.02
#